data_AF-A0A182SK68-F1
#
_entry.id   AF-A0A182SK68-F1
#
_cell.length_a   1.000
_cell.length_b   1.000
_cell.length_c   1.000
_cell.angle_alpha   90.00
_cell.angle_beta   90.00
_cell.angle_gamma   90.00
#
_symmetry.space_group_name_H-M   'P 1'
#
loop_
_entity.id
_entity.type
_entity.pdbx_description
1 polymer ?
#
loop_
_entity_poly.entity_id
_entity_poly.type
_entity_poly.pdbx_seq_one_letter_code
_entity_poly.pdbx_strand_id
1 'polypeptide(L)'
;MHSYSVGLIVTEEQHGCASEGNSAITEQFLLALDHLGKSLEMRKALFNGYGNESYRPEQWQLVPPEIGGGEMKHLVCWLFRQCATRQRLHRRKCMQLFPRLSKAVRDVASGEQFLAKHFTSDRIKSICLHADSAQGIGQAPTLLNLWDEHTNPFVVNIYLWLEYLLATLDMYCWLQREKFVEEELLHILLGRILPAVHCFLRSVVNFSVYEIMSNINRYQTHEIQMSSYDQRMNADKLVRFDTLKTAVVVQIVDLFVLLLSHTSTGEDEIPEKSLELWHEQPTIDFLLALLFKPHQLGTDRNVSVMHDGLKNDRHLTAQLDELMVQLLERCNQPIGQFFAGALCEKLVAVMGDLGDRMKTLLTLRTITVADQKSANGLLFIAKHQRNRHGDAQAMNGGAKDCIQQAARKLLTNCYEAIGQEGVCLVLSPSAARF
;
A
#
# COMPACT_ATOMS: atom_id res chain seq x y z
N MET A 1 -2.23 -28.34 -6.67
CA MET A 1 -2.32 -26.93 -6.24
C MET A 1 -1.20 -26.58 -5.29
N HIS A 2 -1.10 -27.24 -4.12
CA HIS A 2 -0.01 -27.05 -3.14
C HIS A 2 1.41 -26.94 -3.75
N SER A 3 1.86 -27.93 -4.52
CA SER A 3 3.22 -27.92 -5.08
C SER A 3 3.49 -26.74 -6.02
N TYR A 4 2.48 -26.31 -6.79
CA TYR A 4 2.61 -25.13 -7.66
C TYR A 4 2.61 -23.82 -6.85
N SER A 5 1.88 -23.78 -5.74
CA SER A 5 1.94 -22.67 -4.77
C SER A 5 3.33 -22.57 -4.12
N VAL A 6 3.90 -23.68 -3.67
CA VAL A 6 5.27 -23.71 -3.13
C VAL A 6 6.28 -23.28 -4.19
N GLY A 7 6.16 -23.77 -5.43
CA GLY A 7 7.02 -23.34 -6.54
C GLY A 7 6.94 -21.83 -6.80
N LEU A 8 5.75 -21.24 -6.76
CA LEU A 8 5.56 -19.80 -6.89
C LEU A 8 6.20 -19.03 -5.73
N ILE A 9 6.00 -19.47 -4.48
CA ILE A 9 6.60 -18.86 -3.29
C ILE A 9 8.13 -18.83 -3.40
N VAL A 10 8.74 -19.98 -3.72
CA VAL A 10 10.21 -20.10 -3.83
C VAL A 10 10.74 -19.23 -4.98
N THR A 11 10.02 -19.18 -6.11
CA THR A 11 10.40 -18.35 -7.26
C THR A 11 10.36 -16.86 -6.89
N GLU A 12 9.35 -16.43 -6.14
CA GLU A 12 9.19 -15.04 -5.69
C GLU A 12 10.27 -14.65 -4.67
N GLU A 13 10.61 -15.54 -3.72
CA GLU A 13 11.66 -15.27 -2.72
C GLU A 13 13.05 -15.09 -3.35
N GLN A 14 13.39 -15.93 -4.34
CA GLN A 14 14.70 -15.87 -5.00
C GLN A 14 14.85 -14.60 -5.86
N HIS A 15 13.79 -14.16 -6.54
CA HIS A 15 13.89 -13.13 -7.58
C HIS A 15 13.33 -11.76 -7.19
N GLY A 16 12.57 -11.70 -6.09
CA GLY A 16 11.92 -10.48 -5.64
C GLY A 16 10.89 -9.98 -6.65
N CYS A 17 10.34 -8.79 -6.40
CA CYS A 17 9.39 -8.16 -7.31
C CYS A 17 10.00 -7.68 -8.65
N ALA A 18 11.30 -7.86 -8.92
CA ALA A 18 12.03 -7.03 -9.89
C ALA A 18 12.82 -7.73 -11.03
N SER A 19 12.87 -9.06 -11.13
CA SER A 19 13.74 -9.71 -12.15
C SER A 19 13.02 -10.03 -13.48
N GLU A 20 13.43 -9.35 -14.55
CA GLU A 20 12.90 -9.47 -15.93
C GLU A 20 13.07 -10.87 -16.57
N GLY A 21 14.07 -11.65 -16.15
CA GLY A 21 14.32 -12.99 -16.71
C GLY A 21 13.29 -14.05 -16.30
N ASN A 22 12.61 -13.86 -15.17
CA ASN A 22 11.77 -14.89 -14.54
C ASN A 22 10.27 -14.54 -14.50
N SER A 23 9.86 -13.45 -15.14
CA SER A 23 8.44 -13.13 -15.34
C SER A 23 7.71 -14.29 -16.01
N ALA A 24 8.35 -14.99 -16.96
CA ALA A 24 7.73 -16.11 -17.67
C ALA A 24 7.49 -17.33 -16.75
N ILE A 25 8.42 -17.66 -15.86
CA ILE A 25 8.27 -18.78 -14.91
C ILE A 25 7.17 -18.46 -13.89
N THR A 26 7.20 -17.26 -13.33
CA THR A 26 6.17 -16.77 -12.41
C THR A 26 4.78 -16.78 -13.08
N GLU A 27 4.68 -16.32 -14.33
CA GLU A 27 3.45 -16.35 -15.12
C GLU A 27 2.96 -17.78 -15.36
N GLN A 28 3.86 -18.73 -15.66
CA GLN A 28 3.49 -20.14 -15.78
C GLN A 28 2.92 -20.72 -14.48
N PHE A 29 3.50 -20.40 -13.32
CA PHE A 29 2.93 -20.81 -12.03
C PHE A 29 1.55 -20.19 -11.80
N LEU A 30 1.37 -18.91 -12.10
CA LEU A 30 0.08 -18.22 -11.96
C LEU A 30 -1.00 -18.82 -12.88
N LEU A 31 -0.66 -19.12 -14.14
CA LEU A 31 -1.53 -19.78 -15.11
C LEU A 31 -1.88 -21.21 -14.68
N ALA A 32 -0.89 -21.96 -14.21
CA ALA A 32 -1.10 -23.32 -13.70
C ALA A 32 -2.04 -23.31 -12.49
N LEU A 33 -1.87 -22.39 -11.54
CA LEU A 33 -2.77 -22.22 -10.40
C LEU A 33 -4.19 -21.85 -10.84
N ASP A 34 -4.34 -21.02 -11.88
CA ASP A 34 -5.66 -20.69 -12.44
C ASP A 34 -6.36 -21.90 -13.05
N HIS A 35 -5.63 -22.66 -13.86
CA HIS A 35 -6.13 -23.87 -14.50
C HIS A 35 -6.51 -24.95 -13.47
N LEU A 36 -5.68 -25.12 -12.43
CA LEU A 36 -5.96 -26.03 -11.33
C LEU A 36 -7.19 -25.58 -10.53
N GLY A 37 -7.35 -24.29 -10.27
CA GLY A 37 -8.54 -23.73 -9.63
C GLY A 37 -9.82 -24.04 -10.42
N LYS A 38 -9.81 -23.77 -11.74
CA LYS A 38 -10.91 -24.12 -12.65
C LYS A 38 -11.22 -25.63 -12.64
N SER A 39 -10.18 -26.46 -12.68
CA SER A 39 -10.33 -27.93 -12.70
C SER A 39 -10.97 -28.44 -11.40
N LEU A 40 -10.56 -27.91 -10.24
CA LEU A 40 -11.12 -28.25 -8.94
C LEU A 40 -12.59 -27.82 -8.81
N GLU A 41 -12.91 -26.64 -9.30
CA GLU A 41 -14.28 -26.10 -9.36
C GLU A 41 -15.18 -26.99 -10.22
N MET A 42 -14.75 -27.36 -11.42
CA MET A 42 -15.49 -28.25 -12.34
C MET A 42 -15.67 -29.67 -11.78
N ARG A 43 -14.69 -30.15 -11.01
CA ARG A 43 -14.67 -31.51 -10.44
C ARG A 43 -15.04 -31.55 -8.95
N LYS A 44 -15.73 -30.52 -8.43
CA LYS A 44 -16.04 -30.39 -7.00
C LYS A 44 -16.78 -31.58 -6.38
N ALA A 45 -17.58 -32.30 -7.17
CA ALA A 45 -18.29 -33.51 -6.72
C ALA A 45 -17.34 -34.61 -6.20
N LEU A 46 -16.12 -34.72 -6.76
CA LEU A 46 -15.11 -35.69 -6.32
C LEU A 46 -14.55 -35.37 -4.92
N PHE A 47 -14.55 -34.09 -4.55
CA PHE A 47 -13.93 -33.59 -3.31
C PHE A 47 -14.94 -33.26 -2.20
N ASN A 48 -16.24 -33.29 -2.51
CA ASN A 48 -17.35 -33.01 -1.59
C ASN A 48 -18.16 -34.27 -1.20
N GLY A 49 -17.65 -35.46 -1.51
CA GLY A 49 -18.40 -36.72 -1.41
C GLY A 49 -18.88 -37.08 0.01
N TYR A 50 -20.05 -37.71 0.08
CA TYR A 50 -20.63 -38.32 1.28
C TYR A 50 -19.72 -39.42 1.82
N GLY A 51 -19.48 -39.45 3.12
CA GLY A 51 -18.96 -40.63 3.81
C GLY A 51 -19.96 -41.78 3.70
N ASN A 52 -19.87 -42.56 2.62
CA ASN A 52 -20.17 -43.98 2.70
C ASN A 52 -18.80 -44.67 2.81
N GLU A 53 -18.39 -44.92 4.05
CA GLU A 53 -17.12 -45.58 4.41
C GLU A 53 -16.96 -46.98 3.79
N SER A 54 -18.00 -47.53 3.17
CA SER A 54 -18.02 -48.89 2.65
C SER A 54 -17.50 -49.06 1.21
N TYR A 55 -17.29 -47.98 0.45
CA TYR A 55 -16.78 -48.06 -0.92
C TYR A 55 -15.89 -46.88 -1.28
N ARG A 56 -14.66 -46.85 -0.75
CA ARG A 56 -13.55 -46.20 -1.46
C ARG A 56 -12.54 -47.26 -1.86
N PRO A 57 -12.55 -47.75 -3.12
CA PRO A 57 -11.40 -48.46 -3.64
C PRO A 57 -10.25 -47.46 -3.74
N GLU A 58 -9.25 -47.60 -2.85
CA GLU A 58 -7.82 -47.38 -3.09
C GLU A 58 -7.37 -46.24 -4.06
N GLN A 59 -8.07 -45.12 -4.11
CA GLN A 59 -7.47 -43.89 -4.63
C GLN A 59 -6.80 -43.19 -3.45
N TRP A 60 -5.54 -43.58 -3.21
CA TRP A 60 -4.63 -42.93 -2.28
C TRP A 60 -4.41 -41.50 -2.76
N GLN A 61 -5.32 -40.61 -2.40
CA GLN A 61 -5.16 -39.19 -2.64
C GLN A 61 -3.95 -38.75 -1.81
N LEU A 62 -2.87 -38.36 -2.49
CA LEU A 62 -1.71 -37.76 -1.83
C LEU A 62 -2.13 -36.37 -1.35
N VAL A 63 -2.36 -36.26 -0.05
CA VAL A 63 -2.73 -35.01 0.62
C VAL A 63 -1.51 -34.47 1.35
N PRO A 64 -0.95 -33.34 0.94
CA PRO A 64 0.06 -32.62 1.71
C PRO A 64 -0.42 -32.37 3.14
N PRO A 65 0.42 -32.61 4.16
CA PRO A 65 0.02 -32.47 5.57
C PRO A 65 -0.48 -31.04 5.90
N GLU A 66 0.03 -30.03 5.20
CA GLU A 66 -0.34 -28.62 5.37
C GLU A 66 -1.80 -28.33 5.00
N ILE A 67 -2.38 -29.11 4.09
CA ILE A 67 -3.80 -28.99 3.71
C ILE A 67 -4.71 -29.50 4.83
N GLY A 68 -4.27 -30.52 5.58
CA GLY A 68 -5.00 -31.06 6.72
C GLY A 68 -6.24 -31.89 6.36
N GLY A 69 -6.37 -32.36 5.11
CA GLY A 69 -7.40 -33.31 4.69
C GLY A 69 -7.69 -33.35 3.18
N GLY A 70 -8.40 -34.38 2.71
CA GLY A 70 -8.62 -34.62 1.27
C GLY A 70 -9.83 -33.92 0.65
N GLU A 71 -10.76 -33.44 1.47
CA GLU A 71 -11.97 -32.74 1.00
C GLU A 71 -11.71 -31.30 0.53
N MET A 72 -12.63 -30.76 -0.28
CA MET A 72 -12.56 -29.38 -0.80
C MET A 72 -12.44 -28.35 0.34
N LYS A 73 -13.17 -28.54 1.45
CA LYS A 73 -13.13 -27.62 2.59
C LYS A 73 -11.71 -27.46 3.17
N HIS A 74 -10.93 -28.53 3.23
CA HIS A 74 -9.57 -28.49 3.77
C HIS A 74 -8.64 -27.68 2.86
N LEU A 75 -8.77 -27.88 1.54
CA LEU A 75 -8.04 -27.10 0.55
C LEU A 75 -8.39 -25.61 0.63
N VAL A 76 -9.68 -25.27 0.74
CA VAL A 76 -10.11 -23.86 0.83
C VAL A 76 -9.69 -23.24 2.18
N CYS A 77 -9.73 -23.99 3.28
CA CYS A 77 -9.18 -23.54 4.57
C CYS A 77 -7.67 -23.26 4.49
N TRP A 78 -6.91 -24.14 3.82
CA TRP A 78 -5.50 -23.91 3.57
C TRP A 78 -5.29 -22.68 2.68
N LEU A 79 -6.06 -22.54 1.60
CA LEU A 79 -5.99 -21.42 0.67
C LEU A 79 -6.26 -20.07 1.36
N PHE A 80 -7.20 -20.01 2.31
CA PHE A 80 -7.45 -18.81 3.09
C PHE A 80 -6.24 -18.42 3.93
N ARG A 81 -5.55 -19.38 4.58
CA ARG A 81 -4.28 -19.09 5.28
C ARG A 81 -3.23 -18.58 4.31
N GLN A 82 -3.20 -19.11 3.09
CA GLN A 82 -2.29 -18.64 2.05
C GLN A 82 -2.60 -17.22 1.54
N CYS A 83 -3.82 -16.72 1.74
CA CYS A 83 -4.15 -15.31 1.45
C CYS A 83 -3.41 -14.34 2.38
N ALA A 84 -2.80 -14.80 3.46
CA ALA A 84 -1.99 -13.95 4.32
C ALA A 84 -0.47 -14.07 4.03
N THR A 85 -0.01 -14.94 3.12
CA THR A 85 1.44 -15.14 2.93
C THR A 85 2.18 -13.84 2.57
N ARG A 86 3.44 -13.71 3.02
CA ARG A 86 4.31 -12.56 2.71
C ARG A 86 4.49 -12.30 1.22
N GLN A 87 4.61 -13.38 0.45
CA GLN A 87 4.80 -13.36 -1.00
C GLN A 87 3.57 -12.76 -1.68
N ARG A 88 3.73 -11.58 -2.28
CA ARG A 88 2.66 -10.72 -2.79
C ARG A 88 1.95 -11.34 -3.99
N LEU A 89 2.69 -11.91 -4.96
CA LEU A 89 2.07 -12.50 -6.15
C LEU A 89 1.30 -13.77 -5.78
N HIS A 90 1.91 -14.63 -4.96
CA HIS A 90 1.24 -15.80 -4.42
C HIS A 90 -0.03 -15.42 -3.64
N ARG A 91 0.09 -14.48 -2.70
CA ARG A 91 -1.01 -13.96 -1.88
C ARG A 91 -2.19 -13.49 -2.74
N ARG A 92 -1.93 -12.61 -3.71
CA ARG A 92 -2.96 -12.07 -4.62
C ARG A 92 -3.62 -13.18 -5.44
N LYS A 93 -2.86 -14.17 -5.89
CA LYS A 93 -3.43 -15.32 -6.59
C LYS A 93 -4.35 -16.15 -5.68
N CYS A 94 -3.97 -16.34 -4.42
CA CYS A 94 -4.83 -17.00 -3.43
C CYS A 94 -6.11 -16.20 -3.17
N MET A 95 -6.02 -14.89 -3.00
CA MET A 95 -7.19 -13.99 -2.85
C MET A 95 -8.12 -14.03 -4.05
N GLN A 96 -7.58 -14.19 -5.27
CA GLN A 96 -8.38 -14.35 -6.49
C GLN A 96 -9.10 -15.71 -6.54
N LEU A 97 -8.43 -16.78 -6.10
CA LEU A 97 -8.96 -18.14 -6.15
C LEU A 97 -9.96 -18.43 -5.02
N PHE A 98 -9.77 -17.83 -3.84
CA PHE A 98 -10.57 -18.11 -2.66
C PHE A 98 -12.08 -17.90 -2.86
N PRO A 99 -12.58 -16.76 -3.38
CA PRO A 99 -14.02 -16.52 -3.54
C PRO A 99 -14.68 -17.49 -4.52
N ARG A 100 -13.91 -18.01 -5.49
CA ARG A 100 -14.37 -18.98 -6.47
C ARG A 100 -14.45 -20.39 -5.87
N LEU A 101 -13.39 -20.81 -5.18
CA LEU A 101 -13.30 -22.14 -4.61
C LEU A 101 -14.13 -22.32 -3.33
N SER A 102 -14.35 -21.26 -2.56
CA SER A 102 -15.25 -21.30 -1.39
C SER A 102 -16.67 -21.72 -1.78
N LYS A 103 -17.20 -21.19 -2.89
CA LYS A 103 -18.51 -21.56 -3.47
C LYS A 103 -18.55 -22.98 -4.06
N ALA A 104 -17.38 -23.58 -4.29
CA ALA A 104 -17.29 -24.96 -4.70
C ALA A 104 -17.42 -25.93 -3.51
N VAL A 105 -17.32 -25.46 -2.27
CA VAL A 105 -17.54 -26.26 -1.06
C VAL A 105 -19.03 -26.53 -0.88
N ARG A 106 -19.35 -27.72 -0.37
CA ARG A 106 -20.73 -28.15 -0.13
C ARG A 106 -21.42 -27.25 0.91
N ASP A 107 -22.67 -26.89 0.61
CA ASP A 107 -23.54 -26.08 1.49
C ASP A 107 -22.92 -24.72 1.86
N VAL A 108 -22.23 -24.09 0.89
CA VAL A 108 -21.58 -22.77 1.02
C VAL A 108 -21.87 -21.94 -0.24
N ALA A 109 -22.47 -20.77 -0.08
CA ALA A 109 -22.88 -19.88 -1.16
C ALA A 109 -21.93 -18.69 -1.38
N SER A 110 -21.13 -18.33 -0.38
CA SER A 110 -20.21 -17.19 -0.42
C SER A 110 -18.92 -17.44 0.37
N GLY A 111 -17.90 -16.60 0.14
CA GLY A 111 -16.68 -16.60 0.94
C GLY A 111 -16.95 -16.24 2.41
N GLU A 112 -17.85 -15.30 2.67
CA GLU A 112 -18.32 -14.94 4.01
C GLU A 112 -18.91 -16.14 4.76
N GLN A 113 -19.86 -16.84 4.13
CA GLN A 113 -20.47 -18.03 4.73
C GLN A 113 -19.43 -19.13 4.97
N PHE A 114 -18.44 -19.27 4.07
CA PHE A 114 -17.34 -20.21 4.26
C PHE A 114 -16.51 -19.87 5.51
N LEU A 115 -16.12 -18.60 5.67
CA LEU A 115 -15.33 -18.17 6.81
C LEU A 115 -16.11 -18.34 8.12
N ALA A 116 -17.37 -17.90 8.17
CA ALA A 116 -18.23 -18.06 9.35
C ALA A 116 -18.41 -19.54 9.77
N LYS A 117 -18.46 -20.46 8.79
CA LYS A 117 -18.64 -21.90 9.05
C LYS A 117 -17.35 -22.61 9.51
N HIS A 118 -16.18 -22.16 9.08
CA HIS A 118 -14.92 -22.91 9.21
C HIS A 118 -13.83 -22.22 10.01
N PHE A 119 -14.00 -20.95 10.36
CA PHE A 119 -13.04 -20.16 11.13
C PHE A 119 -13.72 -19.43 12.27
N THR A 120 -13.08 -19.39 13.43
CA THR A 120 -13.44 -18.48 14.52
C THR A 120 -12.84 -17.10 14.25
N SER A 121 -13.45 -16.05 14.80
CA SER A 121 -12.94 -14.68 14.70
C SER A 121 -11.49 -14.55 15.18
N ASP A 122 -11.12 -15.24 16.26
CA ASP A 122 -9.74 -15.27 16.75
C ASP A 122 -8.76 -15.93 15.78
N ARG A 123 -9.19 -16.96 15.05
CA ARG A 123 -8.34 -17.62 14.07
C ARG A 123 -8.13 -16.72 12.85
N ILE A 124 -9.18 -16.04 12.38
CA ILE A 124 -9.07 -15.05 11.31
C ILE A 124 -8.12 -13.93 11.74
N LYS A 125 -8.29 -13.41 12.96
CA LYS A 125 -7.42 -12.38 13.55
C LYS A 125 -5.96 -12.82 13.59
N SER A 126 -5.69 -14.02 14.09
CA SER A 126 -4.35 -14.60 14.15
C SER A 126 -3.69 -14.69 12.77
N ILE A 127 -4.43 -15.15 11.76
CA ILE A 127 -3.95 -15.27 10.37
C ILE A 127 -3.66 -13.88 9.78
N CYS A 128 -4.58 -12.93 9.89
CA CYS A 128 -4.44 -11.61 9.27
C CYS A 128 -3.29 -10.78 9.88
N LEU A 129 -3.02 -10.99 11.18
CA LEU A 129 -1.98 -10.26 11.90
C LEU A 129 -0.65 -11.03 11.98
N HIS A 130 -0.53 -12.23 11.41
CA HIS A 130 0.70 -13.03 11.49
C HIS A 130 1.15 -13.29 12.93
N ALA A 131 0.21 -13.66 13.80
CA ALA A 131 0.49 -13.83 15.23
C ALA A 131 1.49 -14.97 15.55
N ASP A 132 1.81 -15.82 14.58
CA ASP A 132 2.77 -16.91 14.65
C ASP A 132 4.19 -16.53 14.21
N SER A 133 4.42 -15.29 13.74
CA SER A 133 5.73 -14.79 13.35
C SER A 133 6.19 -13.64 14.23
N ALA A 134 7.46 -13.66 14.64
CA ALA A 134 8.06 -12.60 15.45
C ALA A 134 8.01 -11.22 14.78
N GLN A 135 8.16 -11.16 13.46
CA GLN A 135 8.07 -9.93 12.68
C GLN A 135 6.63 -9.62 12.22
N GLY A 136 5.66 -10.48 12.54
CA GLY A 136 4.25 -10.29 12.22
C GLY A 136 3.61 -9.20 13.06
N ILE A 137 2.66 -8.45 12.50
CA ILE A 137 2.04 -7.27 13.15
C ILE A 137 1.35 -7.61 14.48
N GLY A 138 0.91 -8.85 14.66
CA GLY A 138 0.32 -9.36 15.90
C GLY A 138 1.32 -9.47 17.06
N GLN A 139 2.62 -9.67 16.76
CA GLN A 139 3.71 -9.75 17.74
C GLN A 139 4.56 -8.48 17.78
N ALA A 140 4.81 -7.88 16.62
CA ALA A 140 5.61 -6.68 16.43
C ALA A 140 4.78 -5.53 15.82
N PRO A 141 3.91 -4.86 16.60
CA PRO A 141 3.14 -3.72 16.12
C PRO A 141 4.03 -2.50 15.79
N THR A 142 5.25 -2.42 16.33
CA THR A 142 6.22 -1.35 16.05
C THR A 142 7.61 -1.91 15.83
N LEU A 143 8.51 -1.11 15.23
CA LEU A 143 9.92 -1.51 15.06
C LEU A 143 10.66 -1.74 16.38
N LEU A 144 10.17 -1.16 17.49
CA LEU A 144 10.76 -1.38 18.82
C LEU A 144 10.58 -2.82 19.30
N ASN A 145 9.50 -3.50 18.87
CA ASN A 145 9.26 -4.89 19.23
C ASN A 145 10.24 -5.87 18.58
N LEU A 146 10.93 -5.44 17.53
CA LEU A 146 11.92 -6.25 16.83
C LEU A 146 13.30 -6.26 17.53
N TRP A 147 13.44 -5.53 18.64
CA TRP A 147 14.70 -5.42 19.37
C TRP A 147 15.13 -6.71 20.04
N ASP A 148 14.18 -7.43 20.63
CA ASP A 148 14.47 -8.69 21.31
C ASP A 148 14.55 -9.88 20.32
N GLU A 149 14.35 -9.63 19.03
CA GLU A 149 14.34 -10.64 17.98
C GLU A 149 15.73 -10.82 17.37
N HIS A 150 16.45 -11.84 17.82
CA HIS A 150 17.85 -12.08 17.46
C HIS A 150 18.04 -13.17 16.38
N THR A 151 16.96 -13.74 15.85
CA THR A 151 17.03 -14.84 14.87
C THR A 151 17.65 -14.39 13.55
N ASN A 152 17.43 -13.13 13.15
CA ASN A 152 17.98 -12.55 11.93
C ASN A 152 18.69 -11.23 12.23
N PRO A 153 19.60 -10.79 11.34
CA PRO A 153 20.13 -9.43 11.39
C PRO A 153 18.98 -8.40 11.40
N PHE A 154 19.15 -7.31 12.13
CA PHE A 154 18.09 -6.32 12.33
C PHE A 154 17.53 -5.75 11.00
N VAL A 155 18.39 -5.55 10.01
CA VAL A 155 17.98 -5.14 8.65
C VAL A 155 17.00 -6.12 8.00
N VAL A 156 17.21 -7.43 8.21
CA VAL A 156 16.33 -8.49 7.71
C VAL A 156 15.01 -8.47 8.48
N ASN A 157 15.05 -8.25 9.79
CA ASN A 157 13.84 -8.10 10.61
C ASN A 157 12.99 -6.91 10.15
N ILE A 158 13.58 -5.75 9.87
CA ILE A 158 12.86 -4.59 9.33
C ILE A 158 12.24 -4.94 7.97
N TYR A 159 13.00 -5.58 7.08
CA TYR A 159 12.51 -5.96 5.76
C TYR A 159 11.32 -6.94 5.86
N LEU A 160 11.43 -7.99 6.70
CA LEU A 160 10.35 -8.95 6.93
C LEU A 160 9.13 -8.29 7.59
N TRP A 161 9.34 -7.37 8.52
CA TRP A 161 8.27 -6.59 9.12
C TRP A 161 7.49 -5.80 8.08
N LEU A 162 8.16 -5.20 7.09
CA LEU A 162 7.48 -4.54 5.96
C LEU A 162 6.72 -5.53 5.06
N GLU A 163 7.25 -6.74 4.82
CA GLU A 163 6.51 -7.77 4.07
C GLU A 163 5.22 -8.18 4.81
N TYR A 164 5.29 -8.33 6.14
CA TYR A 164 4.12 -8.64 6.96
C TYR A 164 3.14 -7.48 7.06
N LEU A 165 3.62 -6.23 7.21
CA LEU A 165 2.77 -5.05 7.17
C LEU A 165 2.00 -4.99 5.84
N LEU A 166 2.69 -5.18 4.71
CA LEU A 166 2.05 -5.20 3.40
C LEU A 166 1.00 -6.32 3.29
N ALA A 167 1.32 -7.53 3.76
CA ALA A 167 0.40 -8.66 3.74
C ALA A 167 -0.84 -8.43 4.61
N THR A 168 -0.66 -7.87 5.81
CA THR A 168 -1.73 -7.53 6.74
C THR A 168 -2.64 -6.44 6.17
N LEU A 169 -2.07 -5.39 5.57
CA LEU A 169 -2.85 -4.31 4.95
C LEU A 169 -3.64 -4.81 3.73
N ASP A 170 -3.01 -5.62 2.86
CA ASP A 170 -3.68 -6.28 1.72
C ASP A 170 -4.86 -7.13 2.21
N MET A 171 -4.64 -7.96 3.24
CA MET A 171 -5.66 -8.83 3.82
C MET A 171 -6.83 -8.05 4.40
N TYR A 172 -6.55 -7.00 5.18
CA TYR A 172 -7.58 -6.15 5.74
C TYR A 172 -8.44 -5.49 4.65
N CYS A 173 -7.78 -4.85 3.67
CA CYS A 173 -8.47 -4.17 2.58
C CYS A 173 -9.31 -5.14 1.74
N TRP A 174 -8.81 -6.34 1.48
CA TRP A 174 -9.52 -7.38 0.74
C TRP A 174 -10.74 -7.90 1.51
N LEU A 175 -10.59 -8.25 2.79
CA LEU A 175 -11.68 -8.73 3.64
C LEU A 175 -12.81 -7.69 3.75
N GLN A 176 -12.45 -6.41 3.87
CA GLN A 176 -13.39 -5.31 3.95
C GLN A 176 -14.13 -5.08 2.62
N ARG A 177 -13.41 -4.99 1.49
CA ARG A 177 -14.01 -4.78 0.16
C ARG A 177 -15.00 -5.87 -0.23
N GLU A 178 -14.63 -7.12 0.04
CA GLU A 178 -15.45 -8.29 -0.30
C GLU A 178 -16.51 -8.61 0.76
N LYS A 179 -16.54 -7.87 1.88
CA LYS A 179 -17.45 -8.09 3.02
C LYS A 179 -17.43 -9.54 3.52
N PHE A 180 -16.23 -10.12 3.66
CA PHE A 180 -16.08 -11.53 4.05
C PHE A 180 -16.18 -11.78 5.55
N VAL A 181 -16.14 -10.74 6.37
CA VAL A 181 -16.19 -10.84 7.82
C VAL A 181 -17.10 -9.76 8.39
N GLU A 182 -17.60 -10.02 9.59
CA GLU A 182 -18.42 -9.07 10.34
C GLU A 182 -17.65 -7.79 10.66
N GLU A 183 -18.39 -6.69 10.75
CA GLU A 183 -17.85 -5.35 10.98
C GLU A 183 -17.10 -5.25 12.31
N GLU A 184 -17.57 -5.90 13.37
CA GLU A 184 -16.87 -5.95 14.67
C GLU A 184 -15.45 -6.51 14.54
N LEU A 185 -15.26 -7.57 13.74
CA LEU A 185 -13.94 -8.15 13.52
C LEU A 185 -13.03 -7.21 12.72
N LEU A 186 -13.57 -6.49 11.72
CA LEU A 186 -12.82 -5.47 10.99
C LEU A 186 -12.34 -4.37 11.92
N HIS A 187 -13.20 -3.89 12.84
CA HIS A 187 -12.84 -2.89 13.84
C HIS A 187 -11.71 -3.36 14.76
N ILE A 188 -11.78 -4.61 15.23
CA ILE A 188 -10.73 -5.22 16.06
C ILE A 188 -9.41 -5.31 15.29
N LEU A 189 -9.45 -5.75 14.03
CA LEU A 189 -8.28 -5.84 13.16
C LEU A 189 -7.66 -4.46 12.94
N LEU A 190 -8.46 -3.47 12.56
CA LEU A 190 -8.02 -2.10 12.31
C LEU A 190 -7.31 -1.54 13.55
N GLY A 191 -7.91 -1.69 14.74
CA GLY A 191 -7.31 -1.24 15.99
C GLY A 191 -5.96 -1.87 16.33
N ARG A 192 -5.62 -3.02 15.72
CA ARG A 192 -4.31 -3.69 15.84
C ARG A 192 -3.34 -3.33 14.72
N ILE A 193 -3.85 -2.93 13.57
CA ILE A 193 -3.07 -2.53 12.39
C ILE A 193 -2.57 -1.09 12.51
N LEU A 194 -3.41 -0.18 13.04
CA LEU A 194 -3.12 1.24 13.12
C LEU A 194 -1.78 1.60 13.80
N PRO A 195 -1.35 0.96 14.90
CA PRO A 195 -0.03 1.21 15.49
C PRO A 195 1.13 0.97 14.52
N ALA A 196 1.03 -0.05 13.65
CA ALA A 196 2.06 -0.34 12.66
C ALA A 196 2.06 0.68 11.51
N VAL A 197 0.88 1.12 11.07
CA VAL A 197 0.73 2.21 10.10
C VAL A 197 1.33 3.50 10.65
N HIS A 198 1.03 3.82 11.90
CA HIS A 198 1.56 4.97 12.60
C HIS A 198 3.10 4.95 12.69
N CYS A 199 3.65 3.81 13.11
CA CYS A 199 5.09 3.60 13.13
C CYS A 199 5.71 3.77 11.73
N PHE A 200 5.07 3.24 10.69
CA PHE A 200 5.53 3.39 9.31
C PHE A 200 5.56 4.87 8.87
N LEU A 201 4.47 5.61 9.10
CA LEU A 201 4.35 7.02 8.71
C LEU A 201 5.34 7.92 9.47
N ARG A 202 5.64 7.61 10.73
CA ARG A 202 6.58 8.39 11.55
C ARG A 202 8.05 8.06 11.29
N SER A 203 8.37 6.78 11.10
CA SER A 203 9.74 6.29 11.26
C SER A 203 10.29 5.56 10.05
N VAL A 204 9.48 5.27 9.03
CA VAL A 204 9.92 4.49 7.86
C VAL A 204 9.77 5.26 6.56
N VAL A 205 8.60 5.87 6.34
CA VAL A 205 8.20 6.37 5.02
C VAL A 205 9.19 7.35 4.39
N ASN A 206 9.77 8.24 5.21
CA ASN A 206 10.70 9.30 4.79
C ASN A 206 12.17 8.93 4.98
N PHE A 207 12.48 7.73 5.45
CA PHE A 207 13.84 7.32 5.79
C PHE A 207 14.31 6.19 4.86
N SER A 208 15.60 6.21 4.56
CA SER A 208 16.31 5.05 4.05
C SER A 208 16.47 4.01 5.15
N VAL A 209 16.67 2.75 4.78
CA VAL A 209 16.92 1.66 5.73
C VAL A 209 18.08 1.96 6.69
N TYR A 210 19.14 2.65 6.22
CA TYR A 210 20.27 3.05 7.05
C TYR A 210 19.91 4.14 8.06
N GLU A 211 19.07 5.10 7.68
CA GLU A 211 18.58 6.13 8.58
C GLU A 211 17.64 5.54 9.64
N ILE A 212 16.79 4.58 9.25
CA ILE A 212 15.92 3.84 10.19
C ILE A 212 16.78 3.16 11.25
N MET A 213 17.77 2.37 10.83
CA MET A 213 18.68 1.69 11.73
C MET A 213 19.41 2.69 12.64
N SER A 214 19.92 3.79 12.07
CA SER A 214 20.65 4.81 12.82
C SER A 214 19.79 5.54 13.84
N ASN A 215 18.52 5.84 13.51
CA ASN A 215 17.57 6.47 14.42
C ASN A 215 17.15 5.55 15.55
N ILE A 216 17.07 4.24 15.29
CA ILE A 216 16.80 3.23 16.32
C ILE A 216 18.02 3.07 17.24
N ASN A 217 19.24 3.11 16.69
CA ASN A 217 20.49 3.03 17.45
C ASN A 217 20.69 4.18 18.44
N ARG A 218 20.14 5.37 18.18
CA ARG A 218 20.26 6.53 19.09
C ARG A 218 19.65 6.30 20.48
N TYR A 219 18.75 5.31 20.60
CA TYR A 219 18.13 4.93 21.86
C TYR A 219 18.88 3.79 22.57
N GLN A 220 20.01 3.33 22.03
CA GLN A 220 20.80 2.23 22.58
C GLN A 220 22.24 2.65 22.94
N THR A 221 22.75 2.03 24.01
CA THR A 221 24.16 2.06 24.46
C THR A 221 25.02 1.01 23.77
N HIS A 222 24.43 0.19 22.88
CA HIS A 222 25.11 -0.83 22.10
C HIS A 222 25.06 -0.44 20.63
N GLU A 223 26.22 -0.26 20.02
CA GLU A 223 26.29 0.06 18.61
C GLU A 223 25.83 -1.17 17.82
N ILE A 224 24.68 -1.07 17.15
CA ILE A 224 24.35 -1.97 16.02
C ILE A 224 25.28 -1.57 14.86
N GLN A 225 26.56 -1.88 14.97
CA GLN A 225 27.49 -1.81 13.86
C GLN A 225 27.15 -2.98 12.93
N MET A 226 26.55 -2.69 11.78
CA MET A 226 26.55 -3.67 10.70
C MET A 226 28.00 -3.93 10.30
N SER A 227 28.45 -5.16 10.46
CA SER A 227 29.73 -5.55 9.90
C SER A 227 29.67 -5.39 8.37
N SER A 228 30.81 -5.12 7.74
CA SER A 228 30.91 -5.08 6.27
C SER A 228 30.48 -6.40 5.61
N TYR A 229 30.50 -7.50 6.38
CA TYR A 229 30.00 -8.81 6.00
C TYR A 229 28.46 -8.87 5.95
N ASP A 230 27.78 -8.33 6.96
CA ASP A 230 26.30 -8.29 7.00
C ASP A 230 25.72 -7.43 5.88
N GLN A 231 26.41 -6.36 5.49
CA GLN A 231 26.00 -5.53 4.35
C GLN A 231 26.09 -6.28 3.03
N ARG A 232 27.14 -7.08 2.83
CA ARG A 232 27.30 -7.89 1.61
C ARG A 232 26.32 -9.04 1.56
N MET A 233 26.03 -9.70 2.69
CA MET A 233 25.06 -10.79 2.74
C MET A 233 23.61 -10.32 2.54
N ASN A 234 23.29 -9.08 2.94
CA ASN A 234 21.93 -8.54 2.87
C ASN A 234 21.74 -7.48 1.75
N ALA A 235 22.70 -7.35 0.82
CA ALA A 235 22.66 -6.35 -0.24
C ALA A 235 21.38 -6.42 -1.08
N ASP A 236 20.89 -7.64 -1.37
CA ASP A 236 19.64 -7.83 -2.10
C ASP A 236 18.42 -7.24 -1.37
N LYS A 237 18.33 -7.44 -0.04
CA LYS A 237 17.24 -6.89 0.78
C LYS A 237 17.31 -5.37 0.90
N LEU A 238 18.53 -4.83 0.99
CA LEU A 238 18.77 -3.38 0.99
C LEU A 238 18.34 -2.74 -0.34
N VAL A 239 18.67 -3.36 -1.47
CA VAL A 239 18.27 -2.88 -2.80
C VAL A 239 16.74 -2.97 -3.00
N ARG A 240 16.12 -4.05 -2.51
CA ARG A 240 14.66 -4.25 -2.63
C ARG A 240 13.84 -3.43 -1.63
N PHE A 241 14.48 -2.83 -0.62
CA PHE A 241 13.81 -2.13 0.47
C PHE A 241 12.90 -1.00 -0.03
N ASP A 242 13.40 -0.12 -0.89
CA ASP A 242 12.60 1.03 -1.37
C ASP A 242 11.42 0.59 -2.25
N THR A 243 11.58 -0.50 -3.01
CA THR A 243 10.47 -1.08 -3.78
C THR A 243 9.39 -1.63 -2.86
N LEU A 244 9.78 -2.32 -1.79
CA LEU A 244 8.84 -2.83 -0.78
C LEU A 244 8.16 -1.69 -0.01
N LYS A 245 8.93 -0.66 0.39
CA LYS A 245 8.41 0.56 1.02
C LYS A 245 7.36 1.23 0.14
N THR A 246 7.62 1.34 -1.16
CA THR A 246 6.67 1.88 -2.15
C THR A 246 5.39 1.03 -2.21
N ALA A 247 5.51 -0.30 -2.18
CA ALA A 247 4.34 -1.17 -2.16
C ALA A 247 3.48 -0.98 -0.89
N VAL A 248 4.11 -0.77 0.27
CA VAL A 248 3.40 -0.42 1.52
C VAL A 248 2.73 0.94 1.41
N VAL A 249 3.38 1.95 0.82
CA VAL A 249 2.79 3.28 0.56
C VAL A 249 1.49 3.16 -0.24
N VAL A 250 1.51 2.39 -1.33
CA VAL A 250 0.30 2.14 -2.15
C VAL A 250 -0.79 1.53 -1.29
N GLN A 251 -0.46 0.52 -0.47
CA GLN A 251 -1.46 -0.17 0.33
C GLN A 251 -2.00 0.66 1.51
N ILE A 252 -1.23 1.63 2.01
CA ILE A 252 -1.72 2.61 2.98
C ILE A 252 -2.70 3.59 2.31
N VAL A 253 -2.45 3.99 1.06
CA VAL A 253 -3.41 4.80 0.28
C VAL A 253 -4.72 4.02 0.07
N ASP A 254 -4.64 2.74 -0.28
CA ASP A 254 -5.80 1.84 -0.35
C ASP A 254 -6.61 1.81 0.95
N LEU A 255 -5.91 1.68 2.09
CA LEU A 255 -6.52 1.69 3.42
C LEU A 255 -7.22 3.02 3.69
N PHE A 256 -6.56 4.15 3.40
CA PHE A 256 -7.12 5.48 3.62
C PHE A 256 -8.38 5.75 2.80
N VAL A 257 -8.41 5.32 1.53
CA VAL A 257 -9.62 5.39 0.71
C VAL A 257 -10.76 4.59 1.34
N LEU A 258 -10.48 3.38 1.83
CA LEU A 258 -11.48 2.56 2.51
C LEU A 258 -11.98 3.23 3.79
N LEU A 259 -11.07 3.70 4.65
CA LEU A 259 -11.44 4.38 5.90
C LEU A 259 -12.36 5.57 5.65
N LEU A 260 -12.07 6.40 4.64
CA LEU A 260 -12.91 7.54 4.29
C LEU A 260 -14.21 7.14 3.59
N SER A 261 -14.26 6.03 2.86
CA SER A 261 -15.49 5.60 2.18
C SER A 261 -16.59 5.22 3.18
N HIS A 262 -16.21 4.70 4.35
CA HIS A 262 -17.14 4.33 5.43
C HIS A 262 -17.65 5.51 6.26
N THR A 263 -17.00 6.68 6.20
CA THR A 263 -17.44 7.86 6.98
C THR A 263 -18.56 8.66 6.30
N SER A 264 -19.24 8.08 5.32
CA SER A 264 -20.34 8.71 4.59
C SER A 264 -21.66 8.74 5.37
N THR A 265 -21.76 8.02 6.51
CA THR A 265 -22.95 7.95 7.38
C THR A 265 -22.92 8.83 8.64
N GLY A 266 -21.80 9.50 8.94
CA GLY A 266 -21.65 10.40 10.10
C GLY A 266 -20.35 10.17 10.85
N GLU A 267 -19.83 11.20 11.54
CA GLU A 267 -18.56 11.11 12.29
C GLU A 267 -18.66 10.25 13.56
N ASP A 268 -19.87 10.06 14.09
CA ASP A 268 -20.13 9.30 15.31
C ASP A 268 -19.88 7.78 15.17
N GLU A 269 -19.77 7.27 13.93
CA GLU A 269 -19.47 5.87 13.64
C GLU A 269 -17.98 5.62 13.37
N ILE A 270 -17.14 6.66 13.38
CA ILE A 270 -15.70 6.49 13.13
C ILE A 270 -15.03 6.00 14.41
N PRO A 271 -14.26 4.89 14.36
CA PRO A 271 -13.51 4.45 15.52
C PRO A 271 -12.53 5.54 15.98
N GLU A 272 -12.50 5.84 17.27
CA GLU A 272 -11.67 6.90 17.87
C GLU A 272 -10.20 6.82 17.42
N LYS A 273 -9.64 5.61 17.38
CA LYS A 273 -8.27 5.36 16.90
C LYS A 273 -8.04 5.73 15.43
N SER A 274 -9.06 5.62 14.61
CA SER A 274 -9.00 6.05 13.21
C SER A 274 -9.03 7.58 13.11
N LEU A 275 -9.81 8.27 13.96
CA LEU A 275 -9.81 9.73 14.05
C LEU A 275 -8.44 10.26 14.48
N GLU A 276 -7.84 9.65 15.51
CA GLU A 276 -6.49 10.00 15.98
C GLU A 276 -5.49 10.01 14.82
N LEU A 277 -5.51 8.97 13.98
CA LEU A 277 -4.62 8.85 12.82
C LEU A 277 -4.73 10.05 11.86
N TRP A 278 -5.95 10.53 11.58
CA TRP A 278 -6.19 11.64 10.66
C TRP A 278 -5.74 13.00 11.22
N HIS A 279 -5.74 13.14 12.54
CA HIS A 279 -5.28 14.35 13.23
C HIS A 279 -3.76 14.42 13.41
N GLU A 280 -3.04 13.35 13.06
CA GLU A 280 -1.60 13.32 13.20
C GLU A 280 -0.86 14.06 12.08
N GLN A 281 0.12 14.88 12.46
CA GLN A 281 0.98 15.58 11.51
C GLN A 281 1.70 14.64 10.52
N PRO A 282 2.28 13.48 10.94
CA PRO A 282 2.86 12.50 10.00
C PRO A 282 1.91 12.02 8.90
N THR A 283 0.62 11.85 9.21
CA THR A 283 -0.39 11.46 8.23
C THR A 283 -0.60 12.57 7.21
N ILE A 284 -0.72 13.81 7.66
CA ILE A 284 -0.86 14.98 6.78
C ILE A 284 0.38 15.18 5.91
N ASP A 285 1.56 15.10 6.49
CA ASP A 285 2.83 15.22 5.77
C ASP A 285 2.97 14.14 4.70
N PHE A 286 2.54 12.92 4.99
CA PHE A 286 2.49 11.82 4.04
C PHE A 286 1.54 12.11 2.86
N LEU A 287 0.31 12.57 3.14
CA LEU A 287 -0.66 12.94 2.10
C LEU A 287 -0.15 14.08 1.21
N LEU A 288 0.49 15.09 1.80
CA LEU A 288 1.13 16.17 1.05
C LEU A 288 2.35 15.67 0.26
N ALA A 289 3.12 14.73 0.79
CA ALA A 289 4.26 14.13 0.08
C ALA A 289 3.81 13.33 -1.15
N LEU A 290 2.67 12.63 -1.10
CA LEU A 290 2.10 11.96 -2.28
C LEU A 290 1.80 12.95 -3.43
N LEU A 291 1.42 14.18 -3.11
CA LEU A 291 1.11 15.22 -4.10
C LEU A 291 2.36 15.93 -4.63
N PHE A 292 3.24 16.38 -3.72
CA PHE A 292 4.34 17.30 -4.06
C PHE A 292 5.70 16.61 -4.16
N LYS A 293 5.88 15.46 -3.52
CA LYS A 293 7.15 14.72 -3.47
C LYS A 293 7.01 13.20 -3.73
N PRO A 294 6.20 12.74 -4.71
CA PRO A 294 5.96 11.31 -4.91
C PRO A 294 7.24 10.51 -5.21
N HIS A 295 8.24 11.14 -5.84
CA HIS A 295 9.54 10.51 -6.11
C HIS A 295 10.27 10.06 -4.83
N GLN A 296 10.09 10.75 -3.70
CA GLN A 296 10.71 10.37 -2.42
C GLN A 296 10.05 9.14 -1.81
N LEU A 297 8.79 8.89 -2.18
CA LEU A 297 8.01 7.73 -1.78
C LEU A 297 8.17 6.54 -2.76
N GLY A 298 9.02 6.69 -3.78
CA GLY A 298 9.20 5.71 -4.85
C GLY A 298 8.04 5.63 -5.84
N THR A 299 7.08 6.57 -5.79
CA THR A 299 5.89 6.61 -6.67
C THR A 299 6.11 7.55 -7.87
N ASP A 300 7.29 7.48 -8.51
CA ASP A 300 7.57 8.35 -9.64
C ASP A 300 6.78 7.97 -10.89
N ARG A 301 5.75 8.78 -11.21
CA ARG A 301 4.91 8.72 -12.42
C ARG A 301 5.67 8.58 -13.76
N ASN A 302 6.98 8.82 -13.80
CA ASN A 302 7.78 8.78 -15.03
C ASN A 302 8.68 7.53 -15.16
N VAL A 303 8.84 6.72 -14.11
CA VAL A 303 9.69 5.52 -14.15
C VAL A 303 8.78 4.29 -14.22
N SER A 304 8.26 4.06 -15.42
CA SER A 304 7.62 2.80 -15.78
C SER A 304 8.70 1.72 -15.84
N VAL A 305 8.87 0.99 -14.74
CA VAL A 305 9.52 -0.31 -14.76
C VAL A 305 8.46 -1.31 -14.32
N MET A 306 8.03 -2.15 -15.28
CA MET A 306 7.12 -3.31 -15.20
C MET A 306 5.80 -3.15 -15.96
N HIS A 307 5.45 -4.22 -16.69
CA HIS A 307 4.15 -4.38 -17.36
C HIS A 307 2.96 -4.42 -16.39
N ASP A 308 3.20 -4.67 -15.08
CA ASP A 308 2.22 -4.51 -14.00
C ASP A 308 2.27 -3.10 -13.35
N GLY A 309 3.39 -2.37 -13.50
CA GLY A 309 3.58 -1.00 -13.01
C GLY A 309 2.67 0.02 -13.71
N LEU A 310 2.43 -0.11 -15.01
CA LEU A 310 1.50 0.76 -15.74
C LEU A 310 0.03 0.64 -15.27
N LYS A 311 -0.39 -0.52 -14.75
CA LYS A 311 -1.72 -0.71 -14.14
C LYS A 311 -1.73 -0.24 -12.70
N ASN A 312 -0.69 -0.56 -11.94
CA ASN A 312 -0.56 -0.14 -10.53
C ASN A 312 -0.40 1.39 -10.39
N ASP A 313 0.32 2.07 -11.29
CA ASP A 313 0.47 3.54 -11.28
C ASP A 313 -0.84 4.26 -11.62
N ARG A 314 -1.61 3.72 -12.58
CA ARG A 314 -2.94 4.24 -12.92
C ARG A 314 -3.93 4.01 -11.78
N HIS A 315 -3.87 2.85 -11.14
CA HIS A 315 -4.71 2.52 -9.98
C HIS A 315 -4.38 3.41 -8.78
N LEU A 316 -3.10 3.55 -8.41
CA LEU A 316 -2.65 4.46 -7.36
C LEU A 316 -3.06 5.90 -7.66
N THR A 317 -2.93 6.34 -8.92
CA THR A 317 -3.34 7.69 -9.31
C THR A 317 -4.84 7.87 -9.13
N ALA A 318 -5.66 6.90 -9.55
CA ALA A 318 -7.10 6.94 -9.37
C ALA A 318 -7.52 6.92 -7.89
N GLN A 319 -6.82 6.14 -7.06
CA GLN A 319 -7.09 6.10 -5.62
C GLN A 319 -6.63 7.36 -4.91
N LEU A 320 -5.52 7.95 -5.34
CA LEU A 320 -5.07 9.24 -4.83
C LEU A 320 -6.06 10.34 -5.24
N ASP A 321 -6.53 10.32 -6.48
CA ASP A 321 -7.61 11.20 -6.95
C ASP A 321 -8.85 11.05 -6.06
N GLU A 322 -9.31 9.82 -5.84
CA GLU A 322 -10.46 9.52 -4.98
C GLU A 322 -10.24 10.00 -3.54
N LEU A 323 -9.08 9.69 -2.95
CA LEU A 323 -8.71 10.10 -1.59
C LEU A 323 -8.74 11.62 -1.44
N MET A 324 -8.13 12.33 -2.39
CA MET A 324 -8.07 13.80 -2.37
C MET A 324 -9.46 14.42 -2.54
N VAL A 325 -10.28 13.87 -3.45
CA VAL A 325 -11.67 14.29 -3.64
C VAL A 325 -12.46 14.13 -2.34
N GLN A 326 -12.38 12.95 -1.73
CA GLN A 326 -13.08 12.64 -0.47
C GLN A 326 -12.63 13.54 0.70
N LEU A 327 -11.34 13.85 0.82
CA LEU A 327 -10.83 14.76 1.86
C LEU A 327 -11.27 16.21 1.62
N LEU A 328 -11.23 16.68 0.38
CA LEU A 328 -11.61 18.05 0.04
C LEU A 328 -13.12 18.28 0.08
N GLU A 329 -13.94 17.27 -0.20
CA GLU A 329 -15.40 17.33 0.01
C GLU A 329 -15.75 17.44 1.51
N ARG A 330 -14.91 16.89 2.37
CA ARG A 330 -15.05 16.90 3.82
C ARG A 330 -14.34 18.08 4.49
N CYS A 331 -14.07 19.17 3.78
CA CYS A 331 -13.35 20.33 4.32
C CYS A 331 -14.04 20.99 5.54
N ASN A 332 -15.35 20.76 5.70
CA ASN A 332 -16.16 21.27 6.81
C ASN A 332 -16.23 20.29 8.00
N GLN A 333 -15.63 19.11 7.86
CA GLN A 333 -15.48 18.09 8.90
C GLN A 333 -14.07 18.14 9.48
N PRO A 334 -13.82 17.75 10.74
CA PRO A 334 -12.51 17.86 11.38
C PRO A 334 -11.38 17.18 10.59
N ILE A 335 -11.64 16.00 10.03
CA ILE A 335 -10.67 15.24 9.21
C ILE A 335 -10.26 16.05 7.97
N GLY A 336 -11.24 16.50 7.18
CA GLY A 336 -10.95 17.23 5.94
C GLY A 336 -10.48 18.66 6.19
N GLN A 337 -10.90 19.30 7.28
CA GLN A 337 -10.47 20.64 7.67
C GLN A 337 -8.97 20.69 7.98
N PHE A 338 -8.45 19.72 8.74
CA PHE A 338 -7.03 19.68 9.10
C PHE A 338 -6.15 19.48 7.86
N PHE A 339 -6.53 18.55 6.98
CA PHE A 339 -5.86 18.36 5.70
C PHE A 339 -5.97 19.59 4.78
N ALA A 340 -7.15 20.20 4.66
CA ALA A 340 -7.36 21.37 3.81
C ALA A 340 -6.51 22.56 4.27
N GLY A 341 -6.40 22.80 5.58
CA GLY A 341 -5.55 23.85 6.15
C GLY A 341 -4.08 23.64 5.77
N ALA A 342 -3.54 22.46 6.04
CA ALA A 342 -2.16 22.12 5.70
C ALA A 342 -1.89 22.15 4.19
N LEU A 343 -2.86 21.73 3.37
CA LEU A 343 -2.78 21.83 1.92
C LEU A 343 -2.73 23.30 1.46
N CYS A 344 -3.54 24.19 2.04
CA CYS A 344 -3.51 25.62 1.71
C CYS A 344 -2.15 26.23 1.99
N GLU A 345 -1.60 25.98 3.19
CA GLU A 345 -0.26 26.45 3.56
C GLU A 345 0.80 25.91 2.61
N LYS A 346 0.70 24.62 2.26
CA LYS A 346 1.64 23.98 1.33
C LYS A 346 1.57 24.58 -0.07
N LEU A 347 0.37 24.85 -0.59
CA LEU A 347 0.16 25.48 -1.88
C LEU A 347 0.78 26.88 -1.92
N VAL A 348 0.53 27.71 -0.90
CA VAL A 348 1.10 29.06 -0.79
C VAL A 348 2.63 29.00 -0.74
N ALA A 349 3.19 28.10 0.08
CA ALA A 349 4.63 27.94 0.20
C ALA A 349 5.28 27.48 -1.12
N VAL A 350 4.70 26.50 -1.81
CA VAL A 350 5.23 26.00 -3.09
C VAL A 350 5.12 27.06 -4.20
N MET A 351 4.00 27.76 -4.30
CA MET A 351 3.85 28.84 -5.28
C MET A 351 4.83 29.99 -5.01
N GLY A 352 5.05 30.33 -3.73
CA GLY A 352 6.05 31.33 -3.33
C GLY A 352 7.47 30.93 -3.73
N ASP A 353 7.92 29.73 -3.35
CA ASP A 353 9.26 29.22 -3.66
C ASP A 353 9.52 29.14 -5.17
N LEU A 354 8.58 28.55 -5.94
CA LEU A 354 8.69 28.47 -7.39
C LEU A 354 8.69 29.85 -8.03
N GLY A 355 7.86 30.78 -7.53
CA GLY A 355 7.78 32.14 -8.02
C GLY A 355 9.08 32.91 -7.79
N ASP A 356 9.68 32.79 -6.61
CA ASP A 356 10.92 33.49 -6.27
C ASP A 356 12.13 32.92 -7.06
N ARG A 357 12.07 31.64 -7.46
CA ARG A 357 13.13 30.94 -8.23
C ARG A 357 12.87 30.88 -9.74
N MET A 358 11.75 31.43 -10.23
CA MET A 358 11.26 31.24 -11.61
C MET A 358 12.28 31.64 -12.69
N LYS A 359 12.94 32.79 -12.51
CA LYS A 359 14.00 33.25 -13.42
C LYS A 359 15.11 32.21 -13.56
N THR A 360 15.62 31.73 -12.44
CA THR A 360 16.69 30.72 -12.42
C THR A 360 16.21 29.46 -13.12
N LEU A 361 15.01 28.96 -12.78
CA LEU A 361 14.44 27.75 -13.36
C LEU A 361 14.35 27.82 -14.89
N LEU A 362 13.84 28.92 -15.45
CA LEU A 362 13.68 29.08 -16.90
C LEU A 362 15.02 29.18 -17.67
N THR A 363 16.10 29.60 -17.00
CA THR A 363 17.45 29.64 -17.59
C THR A 363 18.17 28.29 -17.54
N LEU A 364 17.68 27.31 -16.76
CA LEU A 364 18.30 26.00 -16.68
C LEU A 364 18.04 25.17 -17.93
N ARG A 365 19.04 24.37 -18.31
CA ARG A 365 18.91 23.39 -19.40
C ARG A 365 17.88 22.30 -19.06
N THR A 366 17.75 21.95 -17.79
CA THR A 366 16.85 20.92 -17.27
C THR A 366 16.30 21.34 -15.92
N ILE A 367 14.97 21.30 -15.76
CA ILE A 367 14.31 21.51 -14.48
C ILE A 367 14.51 20.27 -13.60
N THR A 368 14.79 20.46 -12.32
CA THR A 368 14.99 19.34 -11.39
C THR A 368 13.70 18.53 -11.23
N VAL A 369 13.83 17.23 -10.93
CA VAL A 369 12.66 16.36 -10.68
C VAL A 369 11.81 16.92 -9.54
N ALA A 370 12.43 17.43 -8.47
CA ALA A 370 11.73 18.02 -7.34
C ALA A 370 10.84 19.20 -7.75
N ASP A 371 11.38 20.15 -8.54
CA ASP A 371 10.63 21.32 -9.00
C ASP A 371 9.49 20.90 -9.96
N GLN A 372 9.75 19.95 -10.87
CA GLN A 372 8.71 19.38 -11.75
C GLN A 372 7.58 18.72 -10.95
N LYS A 373 7.89 17.97 -9.88
CA LYS A 373 6.86 17.31 -9.06
C LYS A 373 6.06 18.32 -8.25
N SER A 374 6.70 19.36 -7.72
CA SER A 374 6.01 20.48 -7.07
C SER A 374 4.99 21.15 -8.01
N ALA A 375 5.40 21.47 -9.25
CA ALA A 375 4.50 22.03 -10.25
C ALA A 375 3.38 21.07 -10.66
N ASN A 376 3.66 19.77 -10.80
CA ASN A 376 2.64 18.76 -11.07
C ASN A 376 1.62 18.62 -9.93
N GLY A 377 2.04 18.79 -8.66
CA GLY A 377 1.16 18.84 -7.50
C GLY A 377 0.21 20.05 -7.57
N LEU A 378 0.73 21.23 -7.91
CA LEU A 378 -0.08 22.43 -8.16
C LEU A 378 -1.10 22.19 -9.29
N LEU A 379 -0.64 21.65 -10.42
CA LEU A 379 -1.49 21.34 -11.57
C LEU A 379 -2.61 20.34 -11.22
N PHE A 380 -2.27 19.32 -10.43
CA PHE A 380 -3.22 18.32 -9.95
C PHE A 380 -4.36 18.97 -9.15
N ILE A 381 -4.03 19.80 -8.17
CA ILE A 381 -5.04 20.51 -7.36
C ILE A 381 -5.84 21.50 -8.21
N ALA A 382 -5.19 22.23 -9.12
CA ALA A 382 -5.87 23.16 -10.01
C ALA A 382 -6.89 22.47 -10.93
N LYS A 383 -6.57 21.28 -11.47
CA LYS A 383 -7.49 20.48 -12.27
C LYS A 383 -8.72 20.05 -11.48
N HIS A 384 -8.52 19.61 -10.24
CA HIS A 384 -9.62 19.24 -9.34
C HIS A 384 -10.53 20.43 -9.01
N GLN A 385 -9.97 21.60 -8.71
CA GLN A 385 -10.76 22.81 -8.46
C GLN A 385 -11.56 23.28 -9.68
N ARG A 386 -10.99 23.16 -10.89
CA ARG A 386 -11.67 23.52 -12.14
C ARG A 386 -12.91 22.67 -12.40
N ASN A 387 -12.83 21.36 -12.12
CA ASN A 387 -13.93 20.43 -12.34
C ASN A 387 -15.08 20.60 -11.31
N ARG A 388 -14.82 21.28 -10.17
CA ARG A 388 -15.78 21.51 -9.08
C ARG A 388 -16.55 22.84 -9.15
N HIS A 389 -16.47 23.59 -10.26
CA HIS A 389 -17.12 24.91 -10.41
C HIS A 389 -18.67 24.94 -10.31
N GLY A 390 -19.33 23.86 -9.88
CA GLY A 390 -20.75 23.83 -9.50
C GLY A 390 -21.02 24.05 -8.00
N ASP A 391 -20.15 23.59 -7.10
CA ASP A 391 -20.39 23.59 -5.64
C ASP A 391 -19.36 24.43 -4.88
N ALA A 392 -19.70 25.70 -4.68
CA ALA A 392 -18.81 26.77 -4.22
C ALA A 392 -18.55 26.82 -2.70
N GLN A 393 -18.22 25.69 -2.05
CA GLN A 393 -18.04 25.66 -0.57
C GLN A 393 -16.78 24.97 -0.04
N ALA A 394 -15.78 24.64 -0.86
CA ALA A 394 -14.69 23.77 -0.41
C ALA A 394 -13.53 24.45 0.37
N MET A 395 -13.45 25.78 0.44
CA MET A 395 -12.37 26.45 1.18
C MET A 395 -12.84 27.71 1.90
N ASN A 396 -12.45 27.81 3.17
CA ASN A 396 -12.76 28.91 4.06
C ASN A 396 -12.30 30.25 3.45
N GLY A 397 -13.10 31.32 3.58
CA GLY A 397 -12.95 32.55 2.79
C GLY A 397 -11.54 33.16 2.83
N GLY A 398 -10.89 33.18 4.00
CA GLY A 398 -9.53 33.71 4.15
C GLY A 398 -8.43 32.87 3.49
N ALA A 399 -8.58 31.53 3.45
CA ALA A 399 -7.60 30.66 2.79
C ALA A 399 -7.64 30.82 1.26
N LYS A 400 -8.85 31.03 0.71
CA LYS A 400 -9.06 31.29 -0.71
C LYS A 400 -8.35 32.56 -1.17
N ASP A 401 -8.44 33.64 -0.39
CA ASP A 401 -7.81 34.92 -0.71
C ASP A 401 -6.27 34.81 -0.72
N CYS A 402 -5.69 34.14 0.29
CA CYS A 402 -4.26 33.88 0.36
C CYS A 402 -3.76 33.06 -0.84
N ILE A 403 -4.47 31.99 -1.21
CA ILE A 403 -4.12 31.17 -2.38
C ILE A 403 -4.23 32.00 -3.67
N GLN A 404 -5.28 32.81 -3.83
CA GLN A 404 -5.42 33.69 -5.00
C GLN A 404 -4.29 34.72 -5.09
N GLN A 405 -3.90 35.32 -3.97
CA GLN A 405 -2.78 36.26 -3.93
C GLN A 405 -1.45 35.59 -4.30
N ALA A 406 -1.18 34.41 -3.75
CA ALA A 406 0.02 33.64 -4.07
C ALA A 406 0.05 33.22 -5.55
N ALA A 407 -1.08 32.77 -6.10
CA ALA A 407 -1.21 32.42 -7.52
C ALA A 407 -1.00 33.63 -8.44
N ARG A 408 -1.55 34.81 -8.09
CA ARG A 408 -1.29 36.05 -8.82
C ARG A 408 0.18 36.43 -8.79
N LYS A 409 0.84 36.36 -7.62
CA LYS A 409 2.27 36.63 -7.50
C LYS A 409 3.09 35.67 -8.37
N LEU A 410 2.79 34.38 -8.34
CA LEU A 410 3.45 33.39 -9.20
C LEU A 410 3.28 33.73 -10.69
N LEU A 411 2.06 34.07 -11.13
CA LEU A 411 1.79 34.45 -12.51
C LEU A 411 2.59 35.70 -12.94
N THR A 412 2.63 36.74 -12.09
CA THR A 412 3.44 37.95 -12.34
C THR A 412 4.92 37.59 -12.46
N ASN A 413 5.45 36.79 -11.54
CA ASN A 413 6.85 36.37 -11.57
C ASN A 413 7.18 35.55 -12.83
N CYS A 414 6.28 34.68 -13.30
CA CYS A 414 6.42 33.97 -14.57
C CYS A 414 6.49 34.94 -15.75
N TYR A 415 5.57 35.90 -15.81
CA TYR A 415 5.52 36.89 -16.90
C TYR A 415 6.80 37.73 -16.96
N GLU A 416 7.26 38.23 -15.81
CA GLU A 416 8.50 39.00 -15.70
C GLU A 416 9.73 38.17 -16.07
N ALA A 417 9.78 36.89 -15.68
CA ALA A 417 10.90 36.01 -15.98
C ALA A 417 10.99 35.68 -17.49
N ILE A 418 9.86 35.49 -18.17
CA ILE A 418 9.80 35.23 -19.62
C ILE A 418 10.24 36.46 -20.43
N GLY A 419 9.88 37.67 -19.96
CA GLY A 419 10.18 38.92 -20.66
C GLY A 419 11.65 39.34 -20.67
N GLN A 420 12.57 38.59 -20.04
CA GLN A 420 13.99 38.93 -20.00
C GLN A 420 14.76 38.41 -21.22
N GLU A 421 15.72 39.21 -21.71
CA GLU A 421 16.45 38.99 -22.97
C GLU A 421 17.13 37.60 -23.07
N GLY A 422 17.52 36.98 -21.94
CA GLY A 422 18.13 35.64 -21.91
C GLY A 422 17.15 34.45 -22.00
N VAL A 423 15.88 34.63 -21.64
CA VAL A 423 14.84 33.58 -21.67
C VAL A 423 14.01 33.67 -22.96
N CYS A 424 13.78 34.89 -23.44
CA CYS A 424 13.04 35.18 -24.67
C CYS A 424 13.69 34.59 -25.94
N LEU A 425 15.01 34.37 -25.93
CA LEU A 425 15.77 33.94 -27.11
C LEU A 425 15.85 32.42 -27.31
N VAL A 426 15.97 31.60 -26.23
CA VAL A 426 16.03 30.12 -26.33
C VAL A 426 15.53 29.49 -25.03
N LEU A 427 14.26 29.04 -24.99
CA LEU A 427 13.79 28.16 -23.93
C LEU A 427 14.15 26.70 -24.24
N SER A 428 14.64 25.97 -23.24
CA SER A 428 14.79 24.52 -23.37
C SER A 428 13.40 23.86 -23.42
N PRO A 429 13.23 22.70 -24.09
CA PRO A 429 11.96 21.96 -24.06
C PRO A 429 11.50 21.59 -22.65
N SER A 430 12.45 21.40 -21.72
CA SER A 430 12.16 21.13 -20.31
C SER A 430 11.58 22.37 -19.60
N ALA A 431 12.18 23.53 -19.83
CA ALA A 431 11.74 24.81 -19.25
C ALA A 431 10.46 25.35 -19.89
N ALA A 432 10.20 25.05 -21.17
CA ALA A 432 8.95 25.42 -21.85
C ALA A 432 7.75 24.55 -21.44
N ARG A 433 8.01 23.29 -21.03
CA ARG A 433 6.98 22.37 -20.54
C ARG A 433 6.61 22.61 -19.07
N PHE A 434 7.61 22.99 -18.28
CA PHE A 434 7.45 23.46 -16.91
C PHE A 434 6.68 24.78 -16.91
#